data_AF-A0A845ZJN0-F1
#
_entry.id   AF-A0A845ZJN0-F1
#
_cell.length_a   1.000
_cell.length_b   1.000
_cell.length_c   1.000
_cell.angle_alpha   90.00
_cell.angle_beta   90.00
_cell.angle_gamma   90.00
#
_symmetry.space_group_name_H-M   'P 1'
#
loop_
_entity.id
_entity.type
_entity.pdbx_description
1 polymer ?
#
loop_
_entity_poly.entity_id
_entity_poly.type
_entity_poly.pdbx_seq_one_letter_code
_entity_poly.pdbx_strand_id
1 'polypeptide(L)'
;IAQRQGDYATARTHYENSLHLIEQLNDEPGLSAVLHQFGTLARRQQHYAEARTYYERSLALAQSMGDGASEAMTIGELASLARNERQLTQAEQLYRHAITLSEQSGDVITLRLQQHNLALLYGEKGRIAEAISLMEMVIAVDQDLDLPYLEQDQAILRELQAVEARNQAQWQLR
;
A
#
# COMPACT_ATOMS: atom_id res chain seq x y z
N ILE A 1 2.81 23.33 -9.06
CA ILE A 1 2.15 22.35 -9.96
C ILE A 1 3.08 21.98 -11.11
N ALA A 2 3.69 22.95 -11.80
CA ALA A 2 4.65 22.71 -12.90
C ALA A 2 5.86 21.83 -12.51
N GLN A 3 6.46 22.03 -11.33
CA GLN A 3 7.62 21.22 -10.90
C GLN A 3 7.28 19.74 -10.74
N ARG A 4 6.20 19.40 -10.01
CA ARG A 4 5.73 18.01 -9.87
C ARG A 4 5.39 17.36 -11.22
N GLN A 5 4.79 18.11 -12.14
CA GLN A 5 4.51 17.59 -13.48
C GLN A 5 5.79 17.36 -14.29
N GLY A 6 6.80 18.23 -14.15
CA GLY A 6 8.13 18.03 -14.72
C GLY A 6 8.81 16.78 -14.17
N ASP A 7 8.78 16.59 -12.85
CA ASP A 7 9.37 15.42 -12.19
C ASP A 7 8.71 14.10 -12.65
N TYR A 8 7.38 14.11 -12.84
CA TYR A 8 6.65 12.95 -13.36
C TYR A 8 6.96 12.64 -14.82
N ALA A 9 7.11 13.67 -15.66
CA ALA A 9 7.51 13.48 -17.05
C ALA A 9 8.92 12.88 -17.14
N THR A 10 9.87 13.41 -16.36
CA THR A 10 11.23 12.86 -16.28
C THR A 10 11.24 11.41 -15.78
N ALA A 11 10.49 11.09 -14.73
CA ALA A 11 10.37 9.72 -14.23
C ALA A 11 9.80 8.77 -15.30
N ARG A 12 8.74 9.18 -16.01
CA ARG A 12 8.16 8.40 -17.11
C ARG A 12 9.19 8.11 -18.20
N THR A 13 9.94 9.13 -18.65
CA THR A 13 11.00 8.95 -19.67
C THR A 13 12.10 7.99 -19.20
N HIS A 14 12.53 8.05 -17.94
CA HIS A 14 13.53 7.12 -17.42
C HIS A 14 13.04 5.67 -17.41
N TYR A 15 11.79 5.43 -17.03
CA TYR A 15 11.20 4.09 -17.04
C TYR A 15 10.95 3.59 -18.47
N GLU A 16 10.54 4.45 -19.40
CA GLU A 16 10.37 4.10 -20.82
C GLU A 16 11.70 3.69 -21.46
N ASN A 17 12.79 4.42 -21.17
CA ASN A 17 14.13 4.05 -21.62
C ASN A 17 14.61 2.72 -21.02
N SER A 18 14.26 2.46 -19.75
CA SER A 18 14.61 1.21 -19.08
C SER A 18 13.82 0.02 -19.65
N LEU A 19 12.54 0.23 -20.00
CA LEU A 19 11.67 -0.81 -20.56
C LEU A 19 12.25 -1.40 -21.84
N HIS A 20 12.80 -0.56 -22.73
CA HIS A 20 13.42 -1.02 -23.97
C HIS A 20 14.61 -1.97 -23.73
N LEU A 21 15.46 -1.65 -22.75
CA LEU A 21 16.61 -2.49 -22.38
C LEU A 21 16.18 -3.79 -21.70
N ILE A 22 15.19 -3.71 -20.82
CA ILE A 22 14.64 -4.86 -20.09
C ILE A 22 14.01 -5.87 -21.06
N GLU A 23 13.24 -5.40 -22.04
CA GLU A 23 12.65 -6.25 -23.08
C GLU A 23 13.72 -6.92 -23.96
N GLN A 24 14.80 -6.21 -24.29
CA GLN A 24 15.92 -6.78 -25.04
C GLN A 24 16.69 -7.85 -24.25
N LEU A 25 16.76 -7.72 -22.93
CA LEU A 25 17.48 -8.63 -22.04
C LEU A 25 16.61 -9.79 -21.53
N ASN A 26 15.30 -9.79 -21.81
CA ASN A 26 14.33 -10.71 -21.23
C ASN A 26 14.40 -10.74 -19.68
N ASP A 27 14.63 -9.59 -19.07
CA ASP A 27 14.73 -9.44 -17.61
C ASP A 27 13.34 -9.32 -16.98
N GLU A 28 12.69 -10.47 -16.72
CA GLU A 28 11.36 -10.50 -16.09
C GLU A 28 11.30 -9.81 -14.72
N PRO A 29 12.30 -9.97 -13.82
CA PRO A 29 12.37 -9.20 -12.57
C PRO A 29 12.42 -7.68 -12.80
N GLY A 30 13.29 -7.23 -13.70
CA GLY A 30 13.39 -5.81 -14.06
C GLY A 30 12.08 -5.27 -14.65
N LEU A 31 11.43 -6.06 -15.50
CA LEU A 31 10.15 -5.70 -16.12
C LEU A 31 9.05 -5.54 -15.07
N SER A 32 8.95 -6.50 -14.13
CA SER A 32 8.00 -6.43 -13.03
C SER A 32 8.18 -5.16 -12.21
N ALA A 33 9.42 -4.84 -11.83
CA ALA A 33 9.74 -3.65 -11.04
C ALA A 33 9.38 -2.35 -11.79
N VAL A 34 9.74 -2.23 -13.07
CA VAL A 34 9.43 -1.04 -13.88
C VAL A 34 7.92 -0.87 -14.06
N LEU A 35 7.17 -1.95 -14.29
CA LEU A 35 5.71 -1.90 -14.36
C LEU A 35 5.09 -1.44 -13.05
N HIS A 36 5.57 -1.94 -11.90
CA HIS A 36 5.13 -1.46 -10.60
C HIS A 36 5.35 0.06 -10.45
N GLN A 37 6.53 0.55 -10.84
CA GLN A 37 6.86 1.97 -10.76
C GLN A 37 6.01 2.84 -11.70
N PHE A 38 5.68 2.35 -12.91
CA PHE A 38 4.72 3.02 -13.78
C PHE A 38 3.33 3.09 -13.15
N GLY A 39 2.89 2.02 -12.48
CA GLY A 39 1.65 2.00 -11.70
C GLY A 39 1.63 3.10 -10.64
N THR A 40 2.71 3.20 -9.86
CA THR A 40 2.86 4.23 -8.81
C THR A 40 2.87 5.63 -9.37
N LEU A 41 3.53 5.84 -10.50
CA LEU A 41 3.58 7.12 -11.18
C LEU A 41 2.21 7.54 -11.74
N ALA A 42 1.48 6.61 -12.36
CA ALA A 42 0.12 6.84 -12.85
C ALA A 42 -0.86 7.13 -11.71
N ARG A 43 -0.78 6.38 -10.59
CA ARG A 43 -1.60 6.60 -9.39
C ARG A 43 -1.37 7.99 -8.80
N ARG A 44 -0.11 8.44 -8.70
CA ARG A 44 0.24 9.80 -8.21
C ARG A 44 -0.28 10.92 -9.12
N GLN A 45 -0.46 10.63 -10.41
CA GLN A 45 -1.10 11.51 -11.39
C GLN A 45 -2.64 11.35 -11.43
N GLN A 46 -3.22 10.54 -10.55
CA GLN A 46 -4.65 10.23 -10.50
C GLN A 46 -5.18 9.49 -11.75
N HIS A 47 -4.30 8.88 -12.55
CA HIS A 47 -4.67 8.03 -13.69
C HIS A 47 -4.91 6.59 -13.19
N TYR A 48 -5.98 6.37 -12.43
CA TYR A 48 -6.18 5.10 -11.72
C TYR A 48 -6.35 3.88 -12.63
N ALA A 49 -6.98 4.02 -13.81
CA ALA A 49 -7.13 2.92 -14.77
C ALA A 49 -5.78 2.51 -15.42
N GLU A 50 -4.93 3.49 -15.72
CA GLU A 50 -3.56 3.26 -16.20
C GLU A 50 -2.74 2.58 -15.10
N ALA A 51 -2.83 3.08 -13.87
CA ALA A 51 -2.13 2.49 -12.72
C ALA A 51 -2.52 1.03 -12.50
N ARG A 52 -3.82 0.72 -12.54
CA ARG A 52 -4.34 -0.64 -12.40
C ARG A 52 -3.75 -1.58 -13.45
N THR A 53 -3.77 -1.18 -14.72
CA THR A 53 -3.19 -1.98 -15.81
C THR A 53 -1.71 -2.30 -15.56
N TYR A 54 -0.93 -1.31 -15.12
CA TYR A 54 0.49 -1.51 -14.82
C TYR A 54 0.73 -2.44 -13.63
N TYR A 55 -0.02 -2.26 -12.53
CA TYR A 55 0.06 -3.14 -11.38
C TYR A 55 -0.38 -4.58 -11.69
N GLU A 56 -1.46 -4.78 -12.46
CA GLU A 56 -1.91 -6.13 -12.85
C GLU A 56 -0.86 -6.86 -13.69
N ARG A 57 -0.15 -6.16 -14.58
CA ARG A 57 0.96 -6.75 -15.35
C ARG A 57 2.17 -7.08 -14.48
N SER A 58 2.54 -6.19 -13.55
CA SER A 58 3.60 -6.44 -12.57
C SER A 58 3.27 -7.64 -11.68
N LEU A 59 2.01 -7.72 -11.21
CA LEU A 59 1.51 -8.82 -10.39
C LEU A 59 1.63 -10.16 -11.11
N ALA A 60 1.23 -10.23 -12.38
CA ALA A 60 1.32 -11.46 -13.17
C ALA A 60 2.77 -11.96 -13.31
N LEU A 61 3.73 -11.04 -13.47
CA LEU A 61 5.16 -11.39 -13.52
C LEU A 61 5.70 -11.81 -12.14
N ALA A 62 5.35 -11.09 -11.07
CA ALA A 62 5.75 -11.47 -9.71
C ALA A 62 5.27 -12.88 -9.37
N GLN A 63 4.03 -13.21 -9.74
CA GLN A 63 3.44 -14.54 -9.57
C GLN A 63 4.14 -15.62 -10.41
N SER A 64 4.48 -15.34 -11.67
CA SER A 64 5.17 -16.32 -12.52
C SER A 64 6.59 -16.63 -12.02
N MET A 65 7.23 -15.65 -11.38
CA MET A 65 8.57 -15.80 -10.80
C MET A 65 8.55 -16.35 -9.36
N GLY A 66 7.39 -16.42 -8.71
CA GLY A 66 7.27 -16.77 -7.29
C GLY A 66 7.86 -15.70 -6.35
N ASP A 67 7.93 -14.44 -6.80
CA ASP A 67 8.39 -13.31 -6.00
C ASP A 67 7.26 -12.80 -5.09
N GLY A 68 7.12 -13.45 -3.94
CA GLY A 68 6.08 -13.14 -2.96
C GLY A 68 6.17 -11.72 -2.37
N ALA A 69 7.37 -11.12 -2.32
CA ALA A 69 7.54 -9.75 -1.83
C ALA A 69 6.96 -8.73 -2.83
N SER A 70 7.33 -8.86 -4.11
CA SER A 70 6.77 -8.02 -5.18
C SER A 70 5.27 -8.25 -5.37
N GLU A 71 4.81 -9.49 -5.21
CA GLU A 71 3.39 -9.85 -5.25
C GLU A 71 2.62 -9.10 -4.13
N ALA A 72 3.06 -9.23 -2.88
CA ALA A 72 2.43 -8.58 -1.73
C ALA A 72 2.39 -7.05 -1.88
N MET A 73 3.50 -6.44 -2.26
CA MET A 73 3.59 -4.99 -2.48
C MET A 73 2.61 -4.52 -3.55
N THR A 74 2.52 -5.24 -4.68
CA THR A 74 1.64 -4.88 -5.80
C THR A 74 0.16 -5.09 -5.47
N ILE A 75 -0.19 -6.15 -4.76
CA ILE A 75 -1.57 -6.37 -4.26
C ILE A 75 -1.98 -5.23 -3.30
N GLY A 76 -1.07 -4.76 -2.46
CA GLY A 76 -1.31 -3.61 -1.58
C GLY A 76 -1.63 -2.31 -2.34
N GLU A 77 -0.93 -2.03 -3.44
CA GLU A 77 -1.23 -0.88 -4.29
C GLU A 77 -2.59 -1.03 -5.01
N LEU A 78 -2.93 -2.23 -5.47
CA LEU A 78 -4.27 -2.52 -6.02
C LEU A 78 -5.37 -2.34 -4.97
N ALA A 79 -5.10 -2.71 -3.71
CA ALA A 79 -6.01 -2.45 -2.59
C ALA A 79 -6.20 -0.94 -2.35
N SER A 80 -5.13 -0.14 -2.45
CA SER A 80 -5.22 1.31 -2.36
C SER A 80 -6.05 1.91 -3.50
N LEU A 81 -5.92 1.40 -4.72
CA LEU A 81 -6.77 1.83 -5.84
C LEU A 81 -8.25 1.49 -5.59
N ALA A 82 -8.54 0.26 -5.15
CA ALA A 82 -9.89 -0.15 -4.79
C ALA A 82 -10.49 0.72 -3.67
N ARG A 83 -9.69 1.09 -2.66
CA ARG A 83 -10.12 2.02 -1.59
C ARG A 83 -10.47 3.41 -2.15
N ASN A 84 -9.63 3.96 -3.04
CA ASN A 84 -9.89 5.26 -3.68
C ASN A 84 -11.17 5.25 -4.52
N GLU A 85 -11.48 4.12 -5.15
CA GLU A 85 -12.73 3.88 -5.89
C GLU A 85 -13.93 3.56 -4.99
N ARG A 86 -13.78 3.65 -3.66
CA ARG A 86 -14.81 3.33 -2.65
C ARG A 86 -15.24 1.85 -2.64
N GLN A 87 -14.46 0.96 -3.23
CA GLN A 87 -14.66 -0.49 -3.19
C GLN A 87 -14.08 -1.08 -1.89
N LEU A 88 -14.60 -0.65 -0.74
CA LEU A 88 -14.00 -0.89 0.57
C LEU A 88 -13.88 -2.37 0.96
N THR A 89 -14.82 -3.22 0.52
CA THR A 89 -14.76 -4.67 0.77
C THR A 89 -13.66 -5.34 -0.03
N GLN A 90 -13.51 -4.96 -1.31
CA GLN A 90 -12.44 -5.48 -2.17
C GLN A 90 -11.07 -5.01 -1.66
N ALA A 91 -10.94 -3.74 -1.28
CA ALA A 91 -9.72 -3.20 -0.70
C ALA A 91 -9.30 -3.98 0.56
N GLU A 92 -10.25 -4.28 1.45
CA GLU A 92 -9.96 -5.08 2.65
C GLU A 92 -9.46 -6.48 2.32
N GLN A 93 -10.10 -7.17 1.36
CA GLN A 93 -9.67 -8.50 0.93
C GLN A 93 -8.24 -8.48 0.37
N LEU A 94 -7.94 -7.49 -0.48
CA LEU A 94 -6.62 -7.33 -1.07
C LEU A 94 -5.56 -7.00 -0.03
N TYR A 95 -5.80 -6.06 0.89
CA TYR A 95 -4.86 -5.77 1.98
C TYR A 95 -4.58 -6.99 2.86
N ARG A 96 -5.63 -7.75 3.23
CA ARG A 96 -5.46 -8.98 4.01
C ARG A 96 -4.63 -10.03 3.25
N HIS A 97 -4.85 -10.17 1.94
CA HIS A 97 -4.05 -11.07 1.12
C HIS A 97 -2.57 -10.66 1.09
N ALA A 98 -2.29 -9.37 0.87
CA ALA A 98 -0.92 -8.85 0.89
C ALA A 98 -0.24 -9.01 2.26
N ILE A 99 -0.97 -8.84 3.35
CA ILE A 99 -0.49 -9.10 4.73
C ILE A 99 -0.05 -10.57 4.86
N THR A 100 -0.91 -11.52 4.47
CA THR A 100 -0.61 -12.95 4.56
C THR A 100 0.63 -13.33 3.75
N LEU A 101 0.78 -12.78 2.53
CA LEU A 101 1.98 -13.02 1.72
C LEU A 101 3.24 -12.43 2.37
N SER A 102 3.14 -11.24 2.95
CA SER A 102 4.26 -10.59 3.65
C SER A 102 4.66 -11.34 4.92
N GLU A 103 3.70 -11.89 5.67
CA GLU A 103 3.94 -12.77 6.82
C GLU A 103 4.68 -14.06 6.40
N GLN A 104 4.27 -14.65 5.27
CA GLN A 104 4.89 -15.87 4.73
C GLN A 104 6.31 -15.64 4.22
N SER A 105 6.58 -14.49 3.61
CA SER A 105 7.91 -14.13 3.09
C SER A 105 8.85 -13.58 4.17
N GLY A 106 8.32 -13.12 5.31
CA GLY A 106 9.08 -12.41 6.33
C GLY A 106 9.43 -10.97 5.94
N ASP A 107 8.77 -10.40 4.93
CA ASP A 107 8.94 -9.00 4.55
C ASP A 107 8.22 -8.08 5.54
N VAL A 108 8.94 -7.72 6.61
CA VAL A 108 8.44 -6.88 7.70
C VAL A 108 8.04 -5.48 7.22
N ILE A 109 8.73 -4.92 6.23
CA ILE A 109 8.47 -3.56 5.74
C ILE A 109 7.15 -3.54 4.95
N THR A 110 6.97 -4.48 4.03
CA THR A 110 5.72 -4.59 3.28
C THR A 110 4.56 -4.94 4.22
N LEU A 111 4.75 -5.87 5.16
CA LEU A 111 3.76 -6.21 6.17
C LEU A 111 3.25 -4.97 6.93
N ARG A 112 4.18 -4.20 7.50
CA ARG A 112 3.88 -2.96 8.22
C ARG A 112 3.11 -1.96 7.35
N LEU A 113 3.51 -1.79 6.09
CA LEU A 113 2.82 -0.88 5.17
C LEU A 113 1.36 -1.31 4.94
N GLN A 114 1.12 -2.60 4.72
CA GLN A 114 -0.23 -3.11 4.48
C GLN A 114 -1.11 -3.08 5.74
N GLN A 115 -0.54 -3.36 6.92
CA GLN A 115 -1.23 -3.21 8.20
C GLN A 115 -1.65 -1.76 8.45
N HIS A 116 -0.75 -0.80 8.20
CA HIS A 116 -1.06 0.63 8.30
C HIS A 116 -2.23 1.00 7.38
N ASN A 117 -2.18 0.61 6.11
CA ASN A 117 -3.24 0.92 5.16
C ASN A 117 -4.59 0.27 5.51
N LEU A 118 -4.57 -0.96 6.02
CA LEU A 118 -5.77 -1.65 6.49
C LEU A 118 -6.34 -1.01 7.76
N ALA A 119 -5.49 -0.52 8.67
CA ALA A 119 -5.91 0.23 9.85
C ALA A 119 -6.67 1.51 9.45
N LEU A 120 -6.15 2.27 8.49
CA LEU A 120 -6.83 3.44 7.94
C LEU A 120 -8.20 3.08 7.34
N LEU A 121 -8.27 1.99 6.57
CA LEU A 121 -9.52 1.49 6.00
C LEU A 121 -10.53 1.10 7.10
N TYR A 122 -10.07 0.53 8.21
CA TYR A 122 -10.93 0.21 9.36
C TYR A 122 -11.42 1.45 10.10
N GLY A 123 -10.58 2.47 10.25
CA GLY A 123 -11.00 3.80 10.71
C GLY A 123 -12.14 4.36 9.86
N GLU A 124 -12.00 4.32 8.53
CA GLU A 124 -13.04 4.78 7.59
C GLU A 124 -14.35 3.99 7.69
N LYS A 125 -14.27 2.68 7.99
CA LYS A 125 -15.43 1.79 8.17
C LYS A 125 -16.04 1.89 9.58
N GLY A 126 -15.48 2.69 10.48
CA GLY A 126 -15.91 2.79 11.87
C GLY A 126 -15.53 1.58 12.74
N ARG A 127 -14.67 0.68 12.24
CA ARG A 127 -14.16 -0.50 12.94
C ARG A 127 -12.96 -0.10 13.81
N ILE A 128 -13.22 0.78 14.78
CA ILE A 128 -12.16 1.50 15.50
C ILE A 128 -11.24 0.57 16.30
N ALA A 129 -11.80 -0.42 17.01
CA ALA A 129 -10.99 -1.37 17.79
C ALA A 129 -10.01 -2.17 16.90
N GLU A 130 -10.44 -2.57 15.71
CA GLU A 130 -9.58 -3.30 14.76
C GLU A 130 -8.52 -2.39 14.14
N ALA A 131 -8.85 -1.12 13.88
CA ALA A 131 -7.88 -0.12 13.44
C ALA A 131 -6.78 0.13 14.49
N ILE A 132 -7.17 0.23 15.77
CA ILE A 132 -6.25 0.39 16.90
C ILE A 132 -5.29 -0.79 16.98
N SER A 133 -5.80 -2.03 16.97
CA SER A 133 -4.96 -3.22 17.06
C SER A 133 -3.93 -3.31 15.92
N LEU A 134 -4.33 -2.96 14.69
CA LEU A 134 -3.39 -2.91 13.57
C LEU A 134 -2.34 -1.80 13.75
N MET A 135 -2.74 -0.62 14.22
CA MET A 135 -1.83 0.50 14.41
C MET A 135 -0.82 0.25 15.54
N GLU A 136 -1.20 -0.48 16.59
CA GLU A 136 -0.28 -0.92 17.64
C GLU A 136 0.83 -1.82 17.09
N MET A 137 0.50 -2.75 16.19
CA MET A 137 1.50 -3.58 15.50
C MET A 137 2.43 -2.76 14.60
N VAL A 138 1.87 -1.78 13.88
CA VAL A 138 2.65 -0.86 13.03
C VAL A 138 3.65 -0.05 13.85
N ILE A 139 3.20 0.52 14.98
CA ILE A 139 4.06 1.32 15.87
C ILE A 139 5.18 0.48 16.49
N ALA A 140 4.90 -0.78 16.84
CA ALA A 140 5.94 -1.69 17.34
C ALA A 140 7.06 -1.86 16.30
N VAL A 141 6.71 -2.11 15.03
CA VAL A 141 7.70 -2.22 13.94
C VAL A 141 8.42 -0.89 13.71
N ASP A 142 7.70 0.23 13.67
CA ASP A 142 8.30 1.56 13.49
C ASP A 142 9.32 1.88 14.58
N GLN A 143 9.04 1.49 15.82
CA GLN A 143 9.94 1.69 16.96
C GLN A 143 11.16 0.76 16.90
N ASP A 144 10.95 -0.53 16.61
CA ASP A 144 12.02 -1.52 16.54
C ASP A 144 13.02 -1.21 15.41
N LEU A 145 12.54 -0.65 14.31
CA LEU A 145 13.34 -0.34 13.12
C LEU A 145 13.72 1.14 12.99
N ASP A 146 13.39 1.98 13.97
CA ASP A 146 13.63 3.43 13.97
C ASP A 146 13.14 4.12 12.68
N LEU A 147 11.92 3.78 12.25
CA LEU A 147 11.33 4.31 11.03
C LEU A 147 10.84 5.75 11.22
N PRO A 148 11.01 6.63 10.21
CA PRO A 148 10.69 8.06 10.32
C PRO A 148 9.18 8.35 10.44
N TYR A 149 8.33 7.32 10.34
CA TYR A 149 6.88 7.42 10.38
C TYR A 149 6.30 7.26 11.80
N LEU A 150 7.13 6.88 12.79
CA LEU A 150 6.68 6.54 14.15
C LEU A 150 5.79 7.63 14.78
N GLU A 151 6.20 8.89 14.70
CA GLU A 151 5.45 10.00 15.29
C GLU A 151 4.07 10.18 14.62
N GLN A 152 4.04 10.05 13.29
CA GLN A 152 2.80 10.14 12.51
C GLN A 152 1.83 9.01 12.89
N ASP A 153 2.33 7.79 13.00
CA ASP A 153 1.48 6.63 13.29
C ASP A 153 1.00 6.61 14.75
N GLN A 154 1.82 7.12 15.69
CA GLN A 154 1.39 7.41 17.05
C GLN A 154 0.30 8.50 17.12
N ALA A 155 0.34 9.50 16.24
CA ALA A 155 -0.73 10.50 16.16
C ALA A 155 -2.05 9.85 15.71
N ILE A 156 -2.00 8.99 14.68
CA ILE A 156 -3.18 8.25 14.20
C ILE A 156 -3.74 7.34 15.29
N LEU A 157 -2.89 6.61 16.02
CA LEU A 157 -3.33 5.76 17.14
C LEU A 157 -4.07 6.58 18.21
N ARG A 158 -3.53 7.74 18.61
CA ARG A 158 -4.16 8.63 19.61
C ARG A 158 -5.54 9.12 19.14
N GLU A 159 -5.69 9.44 17.86
CA GLU A 159 -6.98 9.84 17.30
C GLU A 159 -7.99 8.70 17.36
N LEU A 160 -7.59 7.49 16.95
CA LEU A 160 -8.45 6.30 17.01
C LEU A 160 -8.90 5.99 18.45
N GLN A 161 -7.98 6.03 19.40
CA GLN A 161 -8.28 5.83 20.84
C GLN A 161 -9.25 6.90 21.38
N ALA A 162 -9.09 8.16 20.96
CA ALA A 162 -10.00 9.22 21.34
C ALA A 162 -11.42 9.00 20.76
N VAL A 163 -11.53 8.49 19.53
CA VAL A 163 -12.82 8.11 18.94
C VAL A 163 -13.44 6.93 19.71
N GLU A 164 -12.67 5.91 20.03
CA GLU A 164 -13.15 4.75 20.80
C GLU A 164 -13.68 5.17 22.18
N ALA A 165 -12.94 5.99 22.92
CA ALA A 165 -13.35 6.50 24.21
C ALA A 165 -14.68 7.29 24.14
N ARG A 166 -14.85 8.13 23.10
CA ARG A 166 -16.11 8.85 22.87
C ARG A 166 -17.27 7.89 22.59
N ASN A 167 -17.05 6.86 21.77
CA ASN A 167 -18.06 5.86 21.47
C ASN A 167 -18.49 5.13 22.75
N GLN A 168 -17.54 4.69 23.57
CA GLN A 168 -17.82 4.02 24.85
C GLN A 168 -18.60 4.92 25.81
N ALA A 169 -18.22 6.19 25.94
CA ALA A 169 -18.93 7.15 26.79
C ALA A 169 -20.39 7.37 26.33
N GLN A 170 -20.64 7.41 25.02
CA GLN A 170 -22.01 7.52 24.48
C GLN A 170 -22.88 6.30 24.79
N TRP A 171 -22.30 5.10 24.82
CA TRP A 171 -23.02 3.88 25.19
C TRP A 171 -23.40 3.83 26.67
N GLN A 172 -22.57 4.38 27.55
CA GLN A 172 -22.86 4.43 29.00
C GLN A 172 -23.93 5.45 29.39
N LEU A 173 -24.27 6.38 28.49
CA LEU A 173 -25.29 7.41 28.69
C LEU A 173 -26.68 7.02 28.14
N ARG A 174 -26.82 5.84 27.54
CA ARG A 174 -28.08 5.29 27.02
C ARG A 174 -28.63 4.21 27.95
#